data_AF-A0A0F9UQ45-F1
#
_entry.id   AF-A0A0F9UQ45-F1
#
_cell.length_a   1.000
_cell.length_b   1.000
_cell.length_c   1.000
_cell.angle_alpha   90.00
_cell.angle_beta   90.00
_cell.angle_gamma   90.00
#
_symmetry.space_group_name_H-M   'P 1'
#
loop_
_entity.id
_entity.type
_entity.pdbx_description
1 polymer ?
#
loop_
_entity_poly.entity_id
_entity_poly.type
_entity_poly.pdbx_seq_one_letter_code
_entity_poly.pdbx_strand_id
1 'polypeptide(L)'
;MGQKDYEVGVAINVEYNTDGFKSGETVTMEIFDETLAKDIATFPDVTMLERTDAPIYDGSFTPDVQGEWLILCSYGSGKGKVIQKYSVGGYNLDSIGQTVGNIETQTAGIDSPAKIG
;
A
#
# COMPACT_ATOMS: atom_id res chain seq x y z
N MET A 1 0.59 16.69 -9.56
CA MET A 1 0.82 15.24 -9.36
C MET A 1 -0.13 14.80 -8.26
N GLY A 2 -0.96 13.78 -8.52
CA GLY A 2 -1.95 13.29 -7.56
C GLY A 2 -1.27 12.61 -6.36
N GLN A 3 -1.93 12.69 -5.21
CA GLN A 3 -1.53 12.09 -3.94
C GLN A 3 -1.28 10.58 -4.11
N LYS A 4 -0.14 10.09 -3.58
CA LYS A 4 0.23 8.67 -3.54
C LYS A 4 0.27 8.25 -2.07
N ASP A 5 -0.41 7.16 -1.73
CA ASP A 5 -0.64 6.72 -0.35
C ASP A 5 0.37 5.65 0.12
N TYR A 6 1.17 5.11 -0.81
CA TYR A 6 2.11 4.01 -0.58
C TYR A 6 3.44 4.24 -1.28
N GLU A 7 4.50 3.63 -0.76
CA GLU A 7 5.87 3.75 -1.27
C GLU A 7 6.31 2.48 -2.01
N VAL A 8 7.05 2.65 -3.11
CA VAL A 8 7.68 1.53 -3.83
C VAL A 8 8.66 0.78 -2.93
N GLY A 9 8.66 -0.54 -3.01
CA GLY A 9 9.54 -1.41 -2.25
C GLY A 9 9.10 -1.61 -0.79
N VAL A 10 7.98 -1.02 -0.37
CA VAL A 10 7.39 -1.20 0.95
C VAL A 10 6.18 -2.12 0.86
N ALA A 11 6.11 -3.11 1.76
CA ALA A 11 4.99 -4.03 1.79
C ALA A 11 3.67 -3.32 2.16
N ILE A 12 2.64 -3.59 1.37
CA ILE A 12 1.26 -3.16 1.60
C ILE A 12 0.50 -4.34 2.18
N ASN A 13 -0.08 -4.17 3.36
CA ASN A 13 -0.95 -5.17 4.00
C ASN A 13 -2.39 -4.97 3.52
N VAL A 14 -3.03 -6.08 3.18
CA VAL A 14 -4.40 -6.14 2.69
C VAL A 14 -5.20 -7.01 3.63
N GLU A 15 -6.29 -6.46 4.15
CA GLU A 15 -7.27 -7.20 4.94
C GLU A 15 -8.50 -7.49 4.08
N TYR A 16 -9.04 -8.70 4.20
CA TYR A 16 -10.24 -9.11 3.49
C TYR A 16 -11.21 -9.86 4.41
N ASN A 17 -12.48 -9.50 4.30
CA ASN A 17 -13.59 -10.20 4.96
C ASN A 17 -14.48 -10.84 3.91
N THR A 18 -14.77 -12.13 4.08
CA THR A 18 -15.74 -12.85 3.24
C THR A 18 -17.15 -12.31 3.48
N ASP A 19 -18.07 -12.48 2.52
CA ASP A 19 -19.48 -12.15 2.76
C ASP A 19 -20.04 -12.97 3.93
N GLY A 20 -20.61 -12.26 4.91
CA GLY A 20 -21.15 -12.88 6.10
C GLY A 20 -20.11 -13.38 7.09
N PHE A 21 -18.83 -12.96 7.00
CA PHE A 21 -17.78 -13.28 7.98
C PHE A 21 -17.56 -14.80 8.15
N LYS A 22 -17.41 -15.51 7.03
CA LYS A 22 -17.13 -16.96 6.99
C LYS A 22 -15.65 -17.26 7.26
N SER A 23 -15.44 -18.26 8.11
CA SER A 23 -14.14 -18.80 8.49
C SER A 23 -13.75 -20.06 7.72
N GLY A 24 -12.46 -20.37 7.66
CA GLY A 24 -11.93 -21.60 7.07
C GLY A 24 -11.99 -21.65 5.55
N GLU A 25 -12.15 -20.51 4.89
CA GLU A 25 -12.18 -20.40 3.43
C GLU A 25 -10.76 -20.25 2.87
N THR A 26 -10.56 -20.74 1.65
CA THR A 26 -9.38 -20.38 0.87
C THR A 26 -9.64 -19.05 0.18
N VAL A 27 -8.95 -18.01 0.63
CA VAL A 27 -8.99 -16.67 0.06
C VAL A 27 -7.72 -16.45 -0.78
N THR A 28 -7.92 -16.02 -2.02
CA THR A 28 -6.85 -15.67 -2.96
C THR A 28 -6.84 -14.17 -3.19
N MET A 29 -5.65 -13.58 -3.09
CA MET A 29 -5.35 -12.21 -3.44
C MET A 29 -4.55 -12.18 -4.75
N GLU A 30 -5.16 -11.61 -5.78
CA GLU A 30 -4.59 -11.46 -7.11
C GLU A 30 -4.09 -10.01 -7.29
N ILE A 31 -2.89 -9.84 -7.82
CA ILE A 31 -2.21 -8.53 -7.91
C ILE A 31 -2.08 -8.13 -9.38
N PHE A 32 -2.46 -6.89 -9.69
CA PHE A 32 -2.40 -6.31 -11.03
C PHE A 32 -1.71 -4.95 -10.99
N ASP A 33 -0.92 -4.67 -12.01
CA ASP A 33 -0.26 -3.39 -12.21
C ASP A 33 -1.21 -2.34 -12.85
N GLU A 34 -0.67 -1.17 -13.17
CA GLU A 34 -1.43 -0.06 -13.76
C GLU A 34 -1.95 -0.34 -15.18
N THR A 35 -1.38 -1.35 -15.84
CA THR A 35 -1.81 -1.81 -17.17
C THR A 35 -2.92 -2.85 -17.09
N LEU A 36 -3.36 -3.20 -15.88
CA LEU A 36 -4.29 -4.29 -15.57
C LEU A 36 -3.74 -5.66 -15.95
N ALA A 37 -2.42 -5.78 -16.13
CA ALA A 37 -1.76 -7.04 -16.37
C ALA A 37 -1.41 -7.70 -15.03
N LYS A 38 -1.57 -9.03 -14.98
CA LYS A 38 -0.94 -9.82 -13.93
C LYS A 38 0.50 -10.10 -14.35
N ASP A 39 1.45 -9.64 -13.57
CA ASP A 39 2.80 -10.19 -13.60
C ASP A 39 2.90 -11.33 -12.59
N ILE A 40 2.48 -12.53 -12.99
CA ILE A 40 2.48 -13.72 -12.10
C ILE A 40 3.91 -14.12 -11.70
N ALA A 41 4.92 -13.78 -12.51
CA ALA A 41 6.31 -14.15 -12.21
C ALA A 41 6.86 -13.32 -11.04
N THR A 42 6.52 -12.04 -10.98
CA THR A 42 6.95 -11.12 -9.91
C THR A 42 5.95 -11.08 -8.76
N PHE A 43 4.66 -11.18 -9.07
CA PHE A 43 3.53 -11.10 -8.14
C PHE A 43 2.61 -12.32 -8.30
N PRO A 44 3.02 -13.49 -7.78
CA PRO A 44 2.14 -14.65 -7.78
C PRO A 44 0.89 -14.38 -6.94
N ASP A 45 -0.19 -15.09 -7.27
CA ASP A 45 -1.41 -15.05 -6.45
C ASP A 45 -1.08 -15.48 -5.01
N VAL A 46 -1.50 -14.66 -4.05
CA VAL A 46 -1.23 -14.87 -2.63
C VAL A 46 -2.42 -15.58 -1.99
N THR A 47 -2.19 -16.73 -1.36
CA THR A 47 -3.19 -17.31 -0.46
C THR A 47 -3.15 -16.55 0.87
N MET A 48 -4.24 -15.85 1.18
CA MET A 48 -4.32 -15.04 2.41
C MET A 48 -4.46 -15.95 3.64
N LEU A 49 -3.92 -15.50 4.77
CA LEU A 49 -3.97 -16.22 6.03
C LEU A 49 -5.15 -15.72 6.87
N GLU A 50 -6.01 -16.63 7.30
CA GLU A 50 -7.06 -16.30 8.27
C GLU A 50 -6.44 -15.97 9.64
N ARG A 51 -6.91 -14.89 10.28
CA ARG A 51 -6.57 -14.57 11.67
C ARG A 51 -7.10 -15.63 12.62
N THR A 52 -6.41 -15.79 13.75
CA THR A 52 -6.80 -16.78 14.76
C THR A 52 -7.99 -16.36 15.61
N ASP A 53 -8.26 -15.05 15.70
CA ASP A 53 -9.25 -14.44 16.58
C ASP A 53 -10.50 -13.92 15.84
N ALA A 54 -10.48 -13.87 14.50
CA ALA A 54 -11.58 -13.37 13.69
C ALA A 54 -11.55 -13.96 12.27
N PRO A 55 -12.71 -14.08 11.59
CA PRO A 55 -12.82 -14.50 10.20
C PRO A 55 -12.41 -13.38 9.23
N ILE A 56 -11.19 -12.88 9.43
CA ILE A 56 -10.52 -11.83 8.68
C ILE A 56 -9.28 -12.47 8.07
N TYR A 57 -9.01 -12.18 6.81
CA TYR A 57 -7.90 -12.76 6.06
C TYR A 57 -6.87 -11.67 5.77
N ASP A 58 -5.60 -11.94 6.07
CA ASP A 58 -4.48 -11.05 5.85
C ASP A 58 -3.61 -11.52 4.69
N GLY A 59 -3.22 -10.59 3.83
CA GLY A 59 -2.25 -10.79 2.76
C GLY A 59 -1.34 -9.57 2.65
N SER A 60 -0.22 -9.72 1.95
CA SER A 60 0.66 -8.60 1.69
C SER A 60 1.34 -8.73 0.34
N PHE A 61 1.63 -7.60 -0.30
CA PHE A 61 2.45 -7.54 -1.51
C PHE A 61 3.36 -6.31 -1.46
N THR A 62 4.45 -6.32 -2.22
CA THR A 62 5.45 -5.24 -2.23
C THR A 62 5.58 -4.67 -3.64
N PRO A 63 4.93 -3.54 -3.96
CA PRO A 63 5.05 -2.90 -5.27
C PRO A 63 6.50 -2.63 -5.65
N ASP A 64 6.90 -2.96 -6.87
CA ASP A 64 8.26 -2.75 -7.39
C ASP A 64 8.39 -1.51 -8.27
N VAL A 65 7.26 -1.00 -8.79
CA VAL A 65 7.19 0.21 -9.60
C VAL A 65 6.14 1.19 -9.07
N GLN A 66 6.35 2.47 -9.37
CA GLN A 66 5.37 3.53 -9.12
C GLN A 66 4.18 3.35 -10.06
N GLY A 67 2.98 3.71 -9.61
CA GLY A 67 1.78 3.55 -10.43
C GLY A 67 0.52 3.35 -9.62
N GLU A 68 -0.52 2.89 -10.29
CA GLU A 68 -1.74 2.39 -9.66
C GLU A 68 -1.72 0.87 -9.65
N TRP A 69 -1.94 0.27 -8.49
CA TRP A 69 -2.01 -1.18 -8.34
C TRP A 69 -3.44 -1.57 -8.00
N LEU A 70 -3.92 -2.66 -8.59
CA LEU A 70 -5.24 -3.21 -8.30
C LEU A 70 -5.09 -4.59 -7.69
N ILE A 71 -5.80 -4.79 -6.58
CA ILE A 71 -5.82 -6.04 -5.84
C ILE A 71 -7.24 -6.59 -5.91
N LEU A 72 -7.37 -7.86 -6.31
CA LEU A 72 -8.63 -8.58 -6.31
C LEU A 72 -8.55 -9.69 -5.26
N CYS A 73 -9.36 -9.60 -4.22
CA CYS A 73 -9.52 -10.66 -3.23
C CYS A 73 -10.81 -11.44 -3.54
N SER A 74 -10.73 -12.77 -3.50
CA SER A 74 -11.89 -13.64 -3.68
C SER A 74 -11.72 -14.96 -2.94
N TYR A 75 -12.83 -15.66 -2.68
CA TYR A 75 -12.82 -16.96 -2.02
C TYR A 75 -13.70 -17.97 -2.75
N GLY A 76 -13.57 -19.26 -2.43
CA GLY A 76 -14.52 -20.30 -2.86
C GLY A 76 -14.81 -20.33 -4.36
N SER A 77 -13.75 -20.38 -5.19
CA SER A 77 -13.80 -20.34 -6.66
C SER A 77 -14.39 -19.05 -7.24
N GLY A 78 -14.01 -17.88 -6.69
CA GLY A 78 -14.33 -16.57 -7.26
C GLY A 78 -15.61 -15.91 -6.73
N LYS A 79 -16.07 -16.30 -5.54
CA LYS A 79 -17.10 -15.59 -4.76
C LYS A 79 -16.49 -14.43 -3.96
N GLY A 80 -17.35 -13.53 -3.50
CA GLY A 80 -16.95 -12.44 -2.60
C GLY A 80 -15.94 -11.46 -3.17
N LYS A 81 -15.89 -11.29 -4.49
CA LYS A 81 -14.87 -10.47 -5.17
C LYS A 81 -14.87 -9.03 -4.66
N VAL A 82 -13.74 -8.59 -4.13
CA VAL A 82 -13.48 -7.20 -3.77
C VAL A 82 -12.26 -6.72 -4.55
N ILE A 83 -12.41 -5.59 -5.23
CA ILE A 83 -11.29 -4.91 -5.90
C ILE A 83 -10.90 -3.71 -5.04
N GLN A 84 -9.62 -3.60 -4.72
CA GLN A 84 -9.05 -2.46 -4.01
C GLN A 84 -7.90 -1.86 -4.81
N LYS A 85 -7.83 -0.54 -4.82
CA LYS A 85 -6.84 0.22 -5.60
C LYS A 85 -5.84 0.87 -4.65
N TYR A 86 -4.55 0.75 -4.98
CA TYR A 86 -3.43 1.25 -4.21
C TYR A 86 -2.57 2.17 -5.07
N SER A 87 -2.42 3.42 -4.63
CA SER A 87 -1.71 4.46 -5.36
C SER A 87 -0.28 4.57 -4.83
N VAL A 88 0.70 4.09 -5.60
CA VAL A 88 2.11 3.94 -5.19
C VAL A 88 2.98 5.02 -5.83
N GLY A 89 3.83 5.67 -5.02
CA GLY A 89 4.77 6.71 -5.43
C GLY A 89 6.19 6.48 -4.92
N GLY A 90 7.14 7.32 -5.38
CA GLY A 90 8.55 7.23 -4.96
C GLY A 90 8.87 7.79 -3.57
N TYR A 91 7.91 8.48 -2.93
CA TYR A 91 8.05 9.03 -1.57
C TYR A 91 6.68 9.02 -0.89
N ASN A 92 6.62 8.58 0.37
CA ASN A 92 5.43 8.71 1.22
C ASN A 92 5.31 10.17 1.73
N LEU A 93 4.12 10.74 1.88
CA LEU A 93 3.93 12.14 2.31
C LEU A 93 4.50 12.44 3.71
N ASP A 94 4.61 11.43 4.57
CA ASP A 94 5.29 11.53 5.87
C ASP A 94 6.78 11.90 5.74
N SER A 95 7.41 11.54 4.62
CA SER A 95 8.80 11.91 4.29
C SER A 95 8.92 13.36 3.77
N ILE A 96 7.89 13.88 3.09
CA ILE A 96 7.85 15.28 2.65
C ILE A 96 7.63 16.22 3.84
N GLY A 97 6.79 15.85 4.81
CA GLY A 97 6.61 16.60 6.05
C GLY A 97 7.93 16.81 6.81
N GLN A 98 8.81 15.79 6.83
CA GLN A 98 10.15 15.90 7.41
C GLN A 98 11.07 16.81 6.57
N THR A 99 10.96 16.77 5.24
CA THR A 99 11.76 17.62 4.35
C THR A 99 11.40 19.11 4.47
N VAL A 100 10.11 19.44 4.60
CA VAL A 100 9.66 20.84 4.84
C VAL A 100 10.10 21.34 6.21
N GLY A 101 10.02 20.50 7.26
CA GLY A 101 10.54 20.86 8.59
C GLY A 101 12.05 21.10 8.60
N ASN A 102 12.82 20.36 7.80
CA ASN A 102 14.26 20.60 7.63
C ASN A 102 14.56 21.90 6.86
N ILE A 103 13.75 22.25 5.86
CA ILE A 103 13.85 23.52 5.14
C ILE A 103 13.53 24.69 6.09
N GLU A 104 12.44 24.63 6.87
CA GLU A 104 12.10 25.67 7.86
C GLU A 104 13.20 25.89 8.90
N THR A 105 13.83 24.81 9.35
CA THR A 105 14.97 24.87 10.29
C THR A 105 16.20 25.52 9.64
N GLN A 106 16.43 25.29 8.34
CA GLN A 106 17.53 25.89 7.59
C GLN A 106 17.29 27.40 7.33
N THR A 107 16.05 27.82 7.05
CA THR A 107 15.71 29.24 6.86
C THR A 107 15.82 30.03 8.17
N ALA A 108 15.43 29.45 9.31
CA ALA A 108 15.61 30.07 10.63
C ALA A 108 17.10 30.32 10.98
N GLY A 109 18.02 29.53 10.42
CA GLY A 109 19.47 29.74 10.55
C GLY A 109 20.04 30.84 9.64
N ILE A 110 19.37 31.17 8.53
CA ILE A 110 19.81 32.20 7.58
C ILE A 110 19.25 33.58 7.95
N ASP A 111 18.10 33.63 8.64
CA ASP A 111 17.39 34.88 8.97
C ASP A 111 17.82 35.55 10.29
N SER A 112 18.95 35.12 10.88
CA SER A 112 19.54 35.86 12.00
C SER A 112 20.43 36.99 11.46
N PRO A 113 20.00 38.27 11.48
CA PRO A 113 20.90 39.38 11.17
C PRO A 113 22.06 39.34 12.17
N ALA A 114 23.29 39.37 11.64
CA ALA A 114 24.49 39.51 12.44
C ALA A 114 24.33 40.70 13.39
N LYS A 115 24.33 40.43 14.71
CA LYS A 115 24.46 41.50 15.72
C LYS A 115 25.87 42.07 15.58
N ILE A 116 25.98 43.19 14.88
CA ILE A 116 27.14 44.08 14.99
C ILE A 116 26.91 44.89 16.27
N GLY A 117 27.69 44.61 17.30
CA GLY A 117 27.71 45.31 18.59
C GLY A 117 29.07 45.17 19.23
#